data_AF-A0A227P196-F1
#
_entry.id   AF-A0A227P196-F1
#
_cell.length_a   1.000
_cell.length_b   1.000
_cell.length_c   1.000
_cell.angle_alpha   90.00
_cell.angle_beta   90.00
_cell.angle_gamma   90.00
#
_symmetry.space_group_name_H-M   'P 1'
#
loop_
_entity.id
_entity.type
_entity.pdbx_description
1 polymer ?
#
loop_
_entity_poly.entity_id
_entity_poly.type
_entity_poly.pdbx_seq_one_letter_code
_entity_poly.pdbx_strand_id
1 'polypeptide(L)'
;MEITEITLKQYRKYFAQTYFANSYKKLQLNIELDETEIHHLLKNAIIFTNFGDTNIQKLGYKIIVTYSNRYNDYKPLYDFAINKGYIPISKLVELKYSENNLNDHFFNLFFSVFQENFREKNYYIS
;
A
#
# COMPACT_ATOMS: atom_id res chain seq x y z
N MET A 1 -6.85 25.44 -25.49
CA MET A 1 -6.76 25.60 -24.02
C MET A 1 -5.39 26.16 -23.73
N GLU A 2 -5.29 27.40 -23.26
CA GLU A 2 -4.01 27.91 -22.76
C GLU A 2 -3.67 27.18 -21.47
N ILE A 3 -2.54 26.47 -21.46
CA ILE A 3 -2.00 25.86 -20.25
C ILE A 3 -1.32 26.98 -19.49
N THR A 4 -1.95 27.43 -18.40
CA THR A 4 -1.36 28.44 -17.51
C THR A 4 -0.37 27.76 -16.57
N GLU A 5 0.89 28.19 -16.61
CA GLU A 5 1.91 27.71 -15.67
C GLU A 5 1.59 28.22 -14.25
N ILE A 6 1.63 27.32 -13.27
CA ILE A 6 1.42 27.65 -11.86
C ILE A 6 2.76 27.92 -11.17
N THR A 7 2.81 28.93 -10.30
CA THR A 7 4.00 29.17 -9.46
C THR A 7 4.13 28.11 -8.36
N LEU A 8 5.35 27.86 -7.88
CA LEU A 8 5.59 26.95 -6.73
C LEU A 8 4.76 27.32 -5.49
N LYS A 9 4.58 28.62 -5.23
CA LYS A 9 3.77 29.11 -4.10
C LYS A 9 2.30 28.75 -4.28
N GLN A 10 1.77 28.94 -5.49
CA GLN A 10 0.40 28.54 -5.84
C GLN A 10 0.24 27.02 -5.76
N TYR A 11 1.16 26.24 -6.32
CA TYR A 11 1.15 24.78 -6.23
C TYR A 11 1.08 24.31 -4.77
N ARG A 12 1.97 24.80 -3.89
CA ARG A 12 1.95 24.42 -2.46
C ARG A 12 0.62 24.75 -1.79
N LYS A 13 0.06 25.92 -2.10
CA LYS A 13 -1.24 26.36 -1.57
C LYS A 13 -2.37 25.45 -2.04
N TYR A 14 -2.42 25.15 -3.34
CA TYR A 14 -3.47 24.29 -3.91
C TYR A 14 -3.32 22.84 -3.46
N PHE A 15 -2.10 22.32 -3.43
CA PHE A 15 -1.80 20.96 -2.98
C PHE A 15 -2.31 20.73 -1.56
N ALA A 16 -2.03 21.66 -0.63
CA ALA A 16 -2.48 21.57 0.76
C ALA A 16 -4.01 21.54 0.92
N GLN A 17 -4.76 21.93 -0.11
CA GLN A 17 -6.21 21.93 -0.13
C GLN A 17 -6.80 20.71 -0.85
N THR A 18 -5.96 19.89 -1.50
CA THR A 18 -6.44 18.69 -2.20
C THR A 18 -6.99 17.67 -1.24
N TYR A 19 -7.98 16.92 -1.72
CA TYR A 19 -8.56 15.81 -0.97
C TYR A 19 -7.49 14.78 -0.56
N PHE A 20 -6.59 14.42 -1.46
CA PHE A 20 -5.44 13.56 -1.16
C PHE A 20 -4.59 14.11 -0.01
N ALA A 21 -4.19 15.38 -0.04
CA ALA A 21 -3.34 15.95 1.01
C ALA A 21 -4.04 15.94 2.38
N ASN A 22 -5.35 16.21 2.41
CA ASN A 22 -6.14 16.18 3.63
C ASN A 22 -6.25 14.75 4.21
N SER A 23 -6.64 13.77 3.39
CA SER A 23 -6.74 12.37 3.82
C SER A 23 -5.36 11.82 4.20
N TYR A 24 -4.30 12.15 3.46
CA TYR A 24 -2.94 11.69 3.79
C TYR A 24 -2.46 12.29 5.11
N LYS A 25 -2.74 13.57 5.36
CA LYS A 25 -2.43 14.21 6.65
C LYS A 25 -3.17 13.53 7.80
N LYS A 26 -4.46 13.23 7.65
CA LYS A 26 -5.22 12.46 8.65
C LYS A 26 -4.61 11.07 8.89
N LEU A 27 -4.21 10.37 7.84
CA LEU A 27 -3.53 9.08 7.95
C LEU A 27 -2.24 9.18 8.79
N GLN A 28 -1.40 10.18 8.53
CA GLN A 28 -0.14 10.38 9.26
C GLN A 28 -0.33 10.82 10.72
N LEU A 29 -1.41 11.55 11.01
CA LEU A 29 -1.73 12.04 12.36
C LEU A 29 -2.59 11.06 13.17
N ASN A 30 -2.84 9.86 12.66
CA ASN A 30 -3.75 8.87 13.26
C ASN A 30 -5.16 9.42 13.54
N ILE A 31 -5.62 10.41 12.76
CA ILE A 31 -7.00 10.93 12.81
C ILE A 31 -7.89 10.00 11.99
N GLU A 32 -9.04 9.60 12.52
CA GLU A 32 -9.97 8.66 11.87
C GLU A 32 -10.30 9.09 10.44
N LEU A 33 -10.19 8.13 9.52
CA LEU A 33 -10.51 8.29 8.11
C LEU A 33 -11.84 7.61 7.87
N ASP A 34 -12.70 8.27 7.09
CA ASP A 34 -13.89 7.60 6.57
C ASP A 34 -13.54 6.64 5.42
N GLU A 35 -14.51 5.81 5.02
CA GLU A 35 -14.33 4.83 3.95
C GLU A 35 -13.92 5.48 2.61
N THR A 36 -14.45 6.66 2.30
CA THR A 36 -14.13 7.37 1.06
C THR A 36 -12.69 7.86 1.05
N GLU A 37 -12.19 8.32 2.20
CA GLU A 37 -10.81 8.75 2.38
C GLU A 37 -9.84 7.57 2.28
N ILE A 38 -10.18 6.45 2.93
CA ILE A 38 -9.42 5.19 2.84
C ILE A 38 -9.32 4.75 1.38
N HIS A 39 -10.46 4.66 0.69
CA HIS A 39 -10.51 4.19 -0.68
C HIS A 39 -9.74 5.11 -1.63
N HIS A 40 -9.83 6.42 -1.43
CA HIS A 40 -9.05 7.38 -2.20
C HIS A 40 -7.54 7.23 -1.97
N LEU A 41 -7.12 7.05 -0.71
CA LEU A 41 -5.71 6.85 -0.38
C LEU A 41 -5.15 5.56 -0.99
N LEU A 42 -5.87 4.45 -0.88
CA LEU A 42 -5.43 3.16 -1.45
C LEU A 42 -5.39 3.20 -2.98
N LYS A 43 -6.37 3.84 -3.64
CA LYS A 43 -6.32 4.07 -5.10
C LYS A 43 -5.08 4.85 -5.52
N ASN A 44 -4.79 5.97 -4.85
CA ASN A 44 -3.58 6.74 -5.13
C ASN A 44 -2.31 5.93 -4.84
N ALA A 45 -2.29 5.12 -3.78
CA ALA A 45 -1.15 4.27 -3.47
C ALA A 45 -0.88 3.24 -4.58
N ILE A 46 -1.91 2.63 -5.18
CA ILE A 46 -1.76 1.73 -6.33
C ILE A 46 -1.15 2.48 -7.52
N ILE A 47 -1.62 3.70 -7.80
CA ILE A 47 -1.06 4.52 -8.89
C ILE A 47 0.42 4.82 -8.62
N PHE A 48 0.73 5.32 -7.42
CA PHE A 48 2.09 5.72 -7.04
C PHE A 48 3.07 4.56 -7.03
N THR A 49 2.64 3.37 -6.61
CA THR A 49 3.49 2.18 -6.61
C THR A 49 3.81 1.63 -8.00
N ASN A 50 3.02 2.01 -9.02
CA ASN A 50 3.19 1.54 -10.39
C ASN A 50 3.69 2.63 -11.36
N PHE A 51 3.68 3.89 -10.95
CA PHE A 51 4.03 5.01 -11.81
C PHE A 51 4.89 6.06 -11.09
N GLY A 52 5.79 6.70 -11.83
CA GLY A 52 6.67 7.75 -11.33
C GLY A 52 8.04 7.26 -10.88
N ASP A 53 8.76 8.13 -10.17
CA ASP A 53 10.10 7.84 -9.67
C ASP A 53 10.07 6.94 -8.42
N THR A 54 11.25 6.54 -7.95
CA THR A 54 11.39 5.70 -6.75
C THR A 54 10.82 6.36 -5.49
N ASN A 55 10.76 7.69 -5.42
CA ASN A 55 10.22 8.40 -4.26
C ASN A 55 8.70 8.30 -4.21
N ILE A 56 8.04 8.47 -5.36
CA ILE A 56 6.59 8.27 -5.49
C ILE A 56 6.21 6.82 -5.19
N GLN A 57 6.98 5.85 -5.70
CA GLN A 57 6.74 4.44 -5.41
C GLN A 57 6.86 4.13 -3.91
N LYS A 58 7.88 4.67 -3.24
CA LYS A 58 8.04 4.58 -1.78
C LYS A 58 6.88 5.24 -1.02
N LEU A 59 6.36 6.36 -1.51
CA LEU A 59 5.19 7.01 -0.92
C LEU A 59 3.95 6.11 -1.01
N GLY A 60 3.70 5.51 -2.17
CA GLY A 60 2.60 4.57 -2.35
C GLY A 60 2.71 3.37 -1.40
N TYR A 61 3.90 2.76 -1.30
CA TYR A 61 4.13 1.68 -0.35
C TYR A 61 3.92 2.11 1.10
N LYS A 62 4.42 3.30 1.48
CA LYS A 62 4.21 3.86 2.83
C LYS A 62 2.73 4.01 3.16
N ILE A 63 1.89 4.46 2.22
CA ILE A 63 0.44 4.58 2.44
C ILE A 63 -0.15 3.20 2.77
N ILE A 64 0.16 2.18 1.97
CA ILE A 64 -0.34 0.81 2.16
C ILE A 64 0.05 0.26 3.53
N VAL A 65 1.33 0.35 3.88
CA VAL A 65 1.84 -0.14 5.18
C VAL A 65 1.19 0.62 6.34
N THR A 66 1.10 1.95 6.25
CA THR A 66 0.51 2.77 7.33
C THR A 66 -0.96 2.43 7.52
N TYR A 67 -1.71 2.25 6.42
CA TYR A 67 -3.09 1.81 6.46
C TYR A 67 -3.22 0.44 7.13
N SER A 68 -2.46 -0.56 6.67
CA SER A 68 -2.58 -1.93 7.18
C SER A 68 -2.27 -2.04 8.67
N ASN A 69 -1.21 -1.36 9.13
CA ASN A 69 -0.87 -1.33 10.56
C ASN A 69 -1.95 -0.65 11.40
N ARG A 70 -2.58 0.40 10.85
CA ARG A 70 -3.56 1.21 11.58
C ARG A 70 -4.92 0.53 11.72
N TYR A 71 -5.39 -0.07 10.63
CA TYR A 71 -6.73 -0.66 10.57
C TYR A 71 -6.73 -2.17 10.79
N ASN A 72 -5.54 -2.76 10.99
CA ASN A 72 -5.33 -4.20 11.07
C ASN A 72 -5.87 -4.96 9.83
N ASP A 73 -5.97 -4.27 8.68
CA ASP A 73 -6.38 -4.81 7.39
C ASP A 73 -5.16 -4.92 6.47
N TYR A 74 -4.63 -6.14 6.41
CA TYR A 74 -3.39 -6.43 5.69
C TYR A 74 -3.60 -6.92 4.26
N LYS A 75 -4.85 -7.04 3.79
CA LYS A 75 -5.14 -7.51 2.44
C LYS A 75 -4.45 -6.63 1.36
N PRO A 76 -4.50 -5.28 1.43
CA PRO A 76 -3.79 -4.45 0.45
C PRO A 76 -2.26 -4.63 0.48
N LEU A 77 -1.68 -4.85 1.67
CA LEU A 77 -0.25 -5.07 1.82
C LEU A 77 0.17 -6.45 1.29
N TYR A 78 -0.63 -7.49 1.55
CA TYR A 78 -0.40 -8.84 1.03
C TYR A 78 -0.40 -8.83 -0.50
N ASP A 79 -1.46 -8.30 -1.10
CA ASP A 79 -1.61 -8.23 -2.55
C ASP A 79 -0.47 -7.43 -3.19
N PHE A 80 -0.11 -6.29 -2.60
CA PHE A 80 1.03 -5.50 -3.05
C PHE A 80 2.35 -6.28 -2.98
N ALA A 81 2.61 -6.95 -1.85
CA ALA A 81 3.86 -7.66 -1.61
C ALA A 81 4.03 -8.85 -2.56
N ILE A 82 2.97 -9.63 -2.79
CA ILE A 82 2.96 -10.68 -3.81
C ILE A 82 3.32 -10.11 -5.19
N ASN A 83 2.62 -9.04 -5.61
CA ASN A 83 2.79 -8.47 -6.94
C ASN A 83 4.19 -7.86 -7.16
N LYS A 84 4.84 -7.33 -6.12
CA LYS A 84 6.20 -6.78 -6.21
C LYS A 84 7.31 -7.80 -5.91
N GLY A 85 6.96 -9.05 -5.58
CA GLY A 85 7.94 -10.07 -5.21
C GLY A 85 8.56 -9.85 -3.82
N TYR A 86 7.90 -9.10 -2.94
CA TYR A 86 8.33 -8.90 -1.55
C TYR A 86 7.92 -10.10 -0.70
N ILE A 87 8.44 -11.28 -1.07
CA ILE A 87 8.10 -12.59 -0.52
C ILE A 87 8.20 -12.65 1.01
N PRO A 88 9.23 -12.07 1.67
CA PRO A 88 9.28 -12.09 3.13
C PRO A 88 8.12 -11.31 3.77
N ILE A 89 7.69 -10.22 3.14
CA ILE A 89 6.57 -9.40 3.61
C ILE A 89 5.25 -10.12 3.38
N SER A 90 5.02 -10.68 2.20
CA SER A 90 3.78 -11.41 1.91
C SER A 90 3.63 -12.63 2.83
N LYS A 91 4.73 -13.36 3.09
CA LYS A 91 4.72 -14.49 4.01
C LYS A 91 4.49 -14.06 5.46
N LEU A 92 5.11 -12.97 5.90
CA LEU A 92 4.89 -12.44 7.25
C LEU A 92 3.42 -12.04 7.46
N VAL A 93 2.81 -11.42 6.45
CA VAL A 93 1.39 -11.07 6.49
C VAL A 93 0.53 -12.33 6.50
N GLU A 94 0.81 -13.31 5.64
CA GLU A 94 0.13 -14.61 5.66
C GLU A 94 0.19 -15.21 7.06
N LEU A 95 1.37 -15.44 7.63
CA LEU A 95 1.53 -16.09 8.93
C LEU A 95 0.81 -15.37 10.08
N LYS A 96 0.79 -14.03 10.07
CA LYS A 96 0.13 -13.25 11.14
C LYS A 96 -1.38 -13.15 11.00
N TYR A 97 -1.91 -13.30 9.80
CA TYR A 97 -3.31 -13.01 9.48
C TYR A 97 -4.04 -14.18 8.78
N SER A 98 -3.46 -15.38 8.79
CA SER A 98 -3.97 -16.62 8.19
C SER A 98 -5.26 -17.17 8.81
N GLU A 99 -5.65 -16.70 10.00
CA GLU A 99 -6.88 -17.16 10.65
C GLU A 99 -8.15 -16.82 9.84
N ASN A 100 -8.05 -15.92 8.86
CA ASN A 100 -9.13 -15.56 7.95
C ASN A 100 -9.01 -16.27 6.59
N ASN A 101 -9.49 -17.51 6.48
CA ASN A 101 -9.87 -18.18 5.21
C ASN A 101 -8.89 -18.04 4.03
N LEU A 102 -7.58 -17.85 4.27
CA LEU A 102 -6.62 -17.74 3.17
C LEU A 102 -6.58 -19.06 2.39
N ASN A 103 -6.81 -20.20 3.02
CA ASN A 103 -6.75 -21.51 2.36
C ASN A 103 -7.97 -21.88 1.49
N ASP A 104 -9.03 -21.06 1.45
CA ASP A 104 -10.28 -21.40 0.74
C ASP A 104 -10.23 -21.09 -0.77
N HIS A 105 -9.14 -20.46 -1.25
CA HIS A 105 -8.99 -20.04 -2.64
C HIS A 105 -7.69 -20.56 -3.25
N PHE A 106 -7.80 -21.10 -4.48
CA PHE A 106 -6.67 -21.64 -5.25
C PHE A 106 -5.45 -20.70 -5.29
N PHE A 107 -5.66 -19.41 -5.54
CA PHE A 107 -4.55 -18.45 -5.66
C PHE A 107 -3.78 -18.29 -4.35
N ASN A 108 -4.46 -18.28 -3.21
CA ASN A 108 -3.78 -18.18 -1.93
C ASN A 108 -2.96 -19.43 -1.65
N LEU A 109 -3.50 -20.63 -1.91
CA LEU A 109 -2.76 -21.88 -1.78
C LEU A 109 -1.54 -21.90 -2.73
N PHE A 110 -1.75 -21.51 -3.98
CA PHE A 110 -0.69 -21.41 -4.98
C PHE A 110 0.42 -20.46 -4.52
N PHE A 111 0.05 -19.26 -4.04
CA PHE A 111 1.03 -18.29 -3.54
C PHE A 111 1.72 -18.75 -2.26
N SER A 112 1.01 -19.41 -1.34
CA SER A 112 1.58 -19.98 -0.13
C SER A 112 2.68 -20.99 -0.44
N VAL A 113 2.40 -21.94 -1.35
CA VAL A 113 3.37 -22.94 -1.81
C VAL A 113 4.49 -22.28 -2.62
N PHE A 114 4.17 -21.29 -3.46
CA PHE A 114 5.17 -20.55 -4.23
C PHE A 114 6.19 -19.86 -3.32
N GLN A 115 5.73 -19.21 -2.24
CA GLN A 115 6.59 -18.54 -1.26
C GLN A 115 7.56 -19.50 -0.56
N GLU A 116 7.18 -20.78 -0.34
CA GLU A 116 8.08 -21.78 0.26
C GLU A 116 9.34 -22.03 -0.58
N ASN A 117 9.31 -21.78 -1.89
CA ASN A 117 10.51 -21.89 -2.73
C ASN A 117 11.58 -20.84 -2.39
N PHE A 118 11.21 -19.78 -1.68
CA PHE A 118 12.10 -18.72 -1.23
C PHE A 118 12.56 -18.90 0.22
N ARG A 119 12.27 -20.05 0.83
CA ARG A 119 12.68 -20.33 2.21
C ARG A 119 14.13 -20.81 2.24
N GLU A 120 14.99 -20.01 2.85
CA GLU A 120 16.35 -20.42 3.21
C GLU A 120 16.45 -20.65 4.72
N LYS A 121 16.67 -21.90 5.13
CA LYS A 121 16.71 -22.30 6.55
C LYS A 121 15.43 -21.87 7.29
N ASN A 122 15.49 -20.74 7.98
CA ASN A 122 14.45 -20.19 8.85
C ASN A 122 13.95 -18.79 8.43
N TYR A 123 14.37 -18.27 7.27
CA TYR A 123 13.89 -16.98 6.74
C TYR A 123 13.53 -17.10 5.26
N TYR A 124 12.79 -16.11 4.75
CA TYR A 124 12.42 -16.01 3.33
C TYR A 124 13.28 -14.95 2.66
N ILE A 125 13.63 -15.17 1.39
CA ILE A 125 14.41 -14.24 0.56
C ILE A 125 13.53 -13.60 -0.55
N SER A 126 13.97 -12.46 -1.07
CA SER A 126 13.40 -11.80 -2.26
C SER A 126 14.40 -11.78 -3.40
#